data_AF-A0A936WIV9-F1
#
_entry.id   AF-A0A936WIV9-F1
#
_cell.length_a   1.000
_cell.length_b   1.000
_cell.length_c   1.000
_cell.angle_alpha   90.00
_cell.angle_beta   90.00
_cell.angle_gamma   90.00
#
_symmetry.space_group_name_H-M   'P 1'
#
loop_
_entity.id
_entity.type
_entity.pdbx_description
1 polymer ?
#
loop_
_entity_poly.entity_id
_entity_poly.type
_entity_poly.pdbx_seq_one_letter_code
_entity_poly.pdbx_strand_id
1 'polypeptide(L)'
;MKRQHVLVWAGLLMVSGSAARASVVEVAGGYSQVAAKWGDNLMGFNEHLSLDFDNTAFTRVEGTLCEKKLGLSAGVNVDLDNNEVGEVNRITGYLGLKKTYLRVQTGRLRGVASWDGALGTGQTDTVAFDNTFNHVDLLYWLQPKKMRTPLYFGLGYTSLKMPVEMQTMTTPGKKENQVLGTPVFDPDFQGRFYDLLFGFDTFASSMLYEDSMEAKMKVKGFGIFFATEDRAGLGQIRVGKDALAAASQLNGNRQPVDDKLFSGWIEYNVSMGLSWTGRLGQGRLSLGAGYEFMGATAVSFGGGASSPTEVGLDPRAELMRYGPVLRAYVRW
;
A
#
# COMPACT_ATOMS: atom_id res chain seq x y z
N MET A 1 21.52 27.29 -18.05
CA MET A 1 20.74 27.35 -16.80
C MET A 1 21.28 26.30 -15.85
N LYS A 2 21.62 26.68 -14.61
CA LYS A 2 22.40 25.87 -13.67
C LYS A 2 21.54 24.75 -13.06
N ARG A 3 22.02 23.50 -13.15
CA ARG A 3 21.49 22.32 -12.46
C ARG A 3 21.64 22.52 -10.95
N GLN A 4 20.54 22.58 -10.22
CA GLN A 4 20.54 22.48 -8.76
C GLN A 4 20.16 21.04 -8.40
N HIS A 5 21.16 20.24 -8.04
CA HIS A 5 20.93 18.97 -7.38
C HIS A 5 20.33 19.25 -6.01
N VAL A 6 19.07 18.89 -5.80
CA VAL A 6 18.48 18.81 -4.45
C VAL A 6 19.07 17.56 -3.81
N LEU A 7 20.22 17.74 -3.16
CA LEU A 7 20.82 16.74 -2.29
C LEU A 7 20.00 16.73 -1.00
N VAL A 8 19.08 15.77 -0.86
CA VAL A 8 18.47 15.47 0.44
C VAL A 8 19.53 14.78 1.27
N TRP A 9 20.26 15.56 2.06
CA TRP A 9 21.16 15.06 3.09
C TRP A 9 20.33 14.32 4.14
N ALA A 10 20.34 12.99 4.11
CA ALA A 10 20.13 12.21 5.31
C ALA A 10 21.28 12.58 6.27
N GLY A 11 20.97 13.41 7.27
CA GLY A 11 21.92 13.88 8.25
C GLY A 11 22.54 12.70 9.00
N LEU A 12 23.72 12.28 8.55
CA LEU A 12 24.60 11.39 9.29
C LEU A 12 25.16 12.21 10.46
N LEU A 13 24.51 12.15 11.62
CA LEU A 13 25.07 12.67 12.88
C LEU A 13 26.29 11.81 13.22
N MET A 14 27.47 12.21 12.72
CA MET A 14 28.74 11.69 13.18
C MET A 14 28.95 12.16 14.62
N VAL A 15 28.63 11.29 15.58
CA VAL A 15 29.05 11.46 16.97
C VAL A 15 30.55 11.16 17.02
N SER A 16 31.38 12.20 16.87
CA SER A 16 32.81 12.12 17.10
C SER A 16 33.10 12.24 18.60
N GLY A 17 33.81 11.27 19.16
CA GLY A 17 34.75 11.54 20.27
C GLY A 17 34.58 10.72 21.55
N SER A 18 35.48 9.74 21.69
CA SER A 18 36.12 9.27 22.94
C SER A 18 35.35 8.39 23.94
N ALA A 19 35.99 7.26 24.26
CA ALA A 19 35.79 6.37 25.42
C ALA A 19 34.39 5.74 25.62
N ALA A 20 34.21 4.58 24.98
CA ALA A 20 33.43 3.42 25.42
C ALA A 20 32.37 3.63 26.54
N ARG A 21 31.24 4.24 26.17
CA ARG A 21 29.93 3.75 26.59
C ARG A 21 29.27 3.22 25.33
N ALA A 22 28.99 1.92 25.28
CA ALA A 22 28.22 1.32 24.19
C ALA A 22 26.99 2.21 23.93
N SER A 23 26.86 2.72 22.71
CA SER A 23 25.78 3.63 22.36
C SER A 23 24.45 2.96 22.72
N VAL A 24 23.69 3.65 23.55
CA VAL A 24 22.39 3.20 24.05
C VAL A 24 21.32 3.29 22.94
N VAL A 25 21.64 4.05 21.88
CA VAL A 25 20.82 4.32 20.70
C VAL A 25 21.53 3.80 19.46
N GLU A 26 20.82 3.04 18.64
CA GLU A 26 21.23 2.57 17.32
C GLU A 26 20.54 3.38 16.23
N VAL A 27 21.24 3.53 15.10
CA VAL A 27 20.73 4.23 13.92
C VAL A 27 20.76 3.27 12.74
N ALA A 28 19.62 3.16 12.06
CA ALA A 28 19.54 2.42 10.80
C ALA A 28 18.95 3.32 9.71
N GLY A 29 19.44 3.13 8.49
CA GLY A 29 18.96 3.83 7.30
C GLY A 29 18.73 2.84 6.18
N GLY A 30 17.67 3.06 5.41
CA GLY A 30 17.29 2.27 4.26
C GLY A 30 17.17 3.15 3.02
N TYR A 31 17.48 2.56 1.88
CA TYR A 31 17.21 3.10 0.56
C TYR A 31 16.59 1.98 -0.26
N SER A 32 15.52 2.25 -1.00
CA SER A 32 15.10 1.34 -2.05
C SER A 32 14.57 2.06 -3.27
N GLN A 33 14.75 1.48 -4.43
CA GLN A 33 14.22 1.98 -5.68
C GLN A 33 13.35 0.90 -6.32
N VAL A 34 12.11 1.26 -6.65
CA VAL A 34 11.15 0.38 -7.34
C VAL A 34 10.84 1.02 -8.68
N ALA A 35 11.14 0.33 -9.78
CA ALA A 35 10.60 0.73 -11.08
C ALA A 35 9.20 0.11 -11.18
N ALA A 36 8.16 0.94 -11.16
CA ALA A 36 6.79 0.51 -11.02
C ALA A 36 6.06 0.51 -12.37
N LYS A 37 5.44 -0.62 -12.68
CA LYS A 37 4.36 -0.69 -13.65
C LYS A 37 3.06 -0.85 -12.90
N TRP A 38 2.06 -0.07 -13.30
CA TRP A 38 0.72 -0.16 -12.78
C TRP A 38 -0.14 -1.02 -13.70
N GLY A 39 -1.04 -1.77 -13.10
CA GLY A 39 -2.17 -2.38 -13.76
C GLY A 39 -3.43 -2.03 -12.97
N ASP A 40 -4.52 -1.87 -13.69
CA ASP A 40 -5.86 -1.56 -13.20
C ASP A 40 -6.75 -2.79 -13.18
N ASN A 41 -6.34 -3.91 -13.79
CA ASN A 41 -7.18 -5.09 -13.94
C ASN A 41 -6.57 -6.33 -13.26
N LEU A 42 -6.59 -6.36 -11.93
CA LEU A 42 -5.96 -7.43 -11.15
C LEU A 42 -6.71 -8.75 -11.29
N MET A 43 -8.05 -8.70 -11.26
CA MET A 43 -8.91 -9.89 -11.29
C MET A 43 -9.71 -10.02 -12.59
N GLY A 44 -9.52 -9.11 -13.55
CA GLY A 44 -10.29 -9.12 -14.80
C GLY A 44 -11.65 -8.41 -14.69
N PHE A 45 -11.88 -7.58 -13.68
CA PHE A 45 -13.19 -6.93 -13.46
C PHE A 45 -13.33 -5.56 -14.12
N ASN A 46 -12.23 -4.87 -14.40
CA ASN A 46 -12.29 -3.60 -15.12
C ASN A 46 -12.34 -3.90 -16.62
N GLU A 47 -13.52 -3.72 -17.21
CA GLU A 47 -13.74 -3.93 -18.64
C GLU A 47 -13.64 -2.62 -19.43
N HIS A 48 -14.00 -1.50 -18.79
CA HIS A 48 -14.19 -0.19 -19.42
C HIS A 48 -13.32 0.91 -18.81
N LEU A 49 -12.92 0.74 -17.55
CA LEU A 49 -12.04 1.69 -16.86
C LEU A 49 -10.58 1.36 -17.09
N SER A 50 -9.81 2.35 -17.54
CA SER A 50 -8.35 2.33 -17.48
C SER A 50 -7.79 3.45 -16.59
N LEU A 51 -6.76 3.12 -15.80
CA LEU A 51 -6.07 4.04 -14.91
C LEU A 51 -4.61 4.21 -15.34
N ASP A 52 -4.27 5.40 -15.83
CA ASP A 52 -2.89 5.79 -16.13
C ASP A 52 -2.33 6.59 -14.94
N PHE A 53 -1.38 6.01 -14.21
CA PHE A 53 -0.79 6.61 -13.02
C PHE A 53 0.46 7.42 -13.36
N ASP A 54 0.58 8.63 -12.80
CA ASP A 54 1.72 9.52 -13.03
C ASP A 54 3.06 8.89 -12.57
N ASN A 55 3.00 7.98 -11.60
CA ASN A 55 4.17 7.51 -10.87
C ASN A 55 4.70 6.19 -11.42
N THR A 56 5.73 6.24 -12.25
CA THR A 56 6.35 5.05 -12.87
C THR A 56 7.59 4.51 -12.13
N ALA A 57 8.04 5.20 -11.09
CA ALA A 57 9.12 4.74 -10.22
C ALA A 57 9.07 5.43 -8.85
N PHE A 58 9.46 4.69 -7.82
CA PHE A 58 9.51 5.16 -6.44
C PHE A 58 10.92 5.04 -5.89
N THR A 59 11.44 6.13 -5.34
CA THR A 59 12.62 6.10 -4.48
C THR A 59 12.18 6.23 -3.04
N ARG A 60 12.46 5.22 -2.24
CA ARG A 60 12.19 5.14 -0.81
C ARG A 60 13.45 5.44 -0.03
N VAL A 61 13.32 6.33 0.96
CA VAL A 61 14.35 6.59 1.96
C VAL A 61 13.76 6.34 3.33
N GLU A 62 14.46 5.54 4.15
CA GLU A 62 14.05 5.18 5.49
C GLU A 62 15.13 5.60 6.50
N GLY A 63 14.70 6.11 7.65
CA GLY A 63 15.54 6.34 8.81
C GLY A 63 14.87 5.84 10.08
N THR A 64 15.64 5.16 10.92
CA THR A 64 15.17 4.49 12.15
C THR A 64 16.14 4.76 13.30
N LEU A 65 15.58 5.09 14.46
CA LEU A 65 16.28 5.23 15.74
C LEU A 65 15.74 4.18 16.72
N CYS A 66 16.63 3.47 17.39
CA CYS A 66 16.26 2.43 18.36
C CYS A 66 17.03 2.60 19.67
N GLU A 67 16.34 2.75 20.79
CA GLU A 67 16.92 2.66 22.13
C GLU A 67 16.64 1.25 22.70
N LYS A 68 17.71 0.51 23.01
CA LYS A 68 17.60 -0.92 23.37
C LYS A 68 17.06 -1.19 24.78
N LYS A 69 17.38 -0.35 25.78
CA LYS A 69 17.10 -0.68 27.19
C LYS A 69 15.61 -0.53 27.55
N LEU A 70 14.99 0.52 27.03
CA LEU A 70 13.57 0.81 27.11
C LEU A 70 12.79 0.09 26.01
N GLY A 71 13.49 -0.31 24.94
CA GLY A 71 12.90 -0.94 23.77
C GLY A 71 12.09 0.06 22.95
N LEU A 72 12.50 1.33 22.93
CA LEU A 72 11.83 2.37 22.16
C LEU A 72 12.38 2.39 20.74
N SER A 73 11.52 2.54 19.75
CA SER A 73 11.92 2.77 18.37
C SER A 73 11.08 3.86 17.73
N ALA A 74 11.67 4.61 16.81
CA ALA A 74 10.98 5.59 16.01
C ALA A 74 11.59 5.59 14.62
N GLY A 75 10.77 5.73 13.59
CA GLY A 75 11.28 5.81 12.24
C GLY A 75 10.34 6.51 11.29
N VAL A 76 10.93 6.94 10.18
CA VAL A 76 10.26 7.64 9.10
C VAL A 76 10.73 7.04 7.79
N ASN A 77 9.80 6.86 6.88
CA ASN A 77 10.00 6.40 5.53
C ASN A 77 9.29 7.35 4.57
N VAL A 78 9.98 7.78 3.53
CA VAL A 78 9.45 8.68 2.51
C VAL A 78 9.66 8.04 1.14
N ASP A 79 8.57 7.87 0.39
CA ASP A 79 8.62 7.51 -1.02
C ASP A 79 8.50 8.80 -1.87
N LEU A 80 9.48 9.00 -2.73
CA LEU A 80 9.60 10.11 -3.67
C LEU A 80 9.31 9.61 -5.08
N ASP A 81 8.53 10.38 -5.84
CA ASP A 81 8.30 10.15 -7.25
C ASP A 81 9.55 10.54 -8.05
N ASN A 82 9.89 9.78 -9.08
CA ASN A 82 11.10 9.97 -9.87
C ASN A 82 11.00 11.11 -10.90
N ASN A 83 10.19 12.13 -10.62
CA ASN A 83 9.96 13.30 -11.48
C ASN A 83 11.06 14.34 -11.18
N GLU A 84 11.39 15.25 -12.12
CA GLU A 84 12.55 16.17 -12.05
C GLU A 84 12.65 17.07 -10.80
N VAL A 85 11.61 17.09 -9.94
CA VAL A 85 11.52 17.86 -8.69
C VAL A 85 11.28 16.98 -7.44
N GLY A 86 11.11 15.66 -7.59
CA GLY A 86 10.99 14.71 -6.48
C GLY A 86 9.81 14.99 -5.56
N GLU A 87 8.57 14.79 -6.04
CA GLU A 87 7.39 14.98 -5.20
C GLU A 87 7.23 13.85 -4.19
N VAL A 88 6.85 14.19 -2.96
CA VAL A 88 6.58 13.21 -1.91
C VAL A 88 5.26 12.51 -2.22
N ASN A 89 5.33 11.22 -2.53
CA ASN A 89 4.16 10.41 -2.83
C ASN A 89 3.59 9.73 -1.60
N ARG A 90 4.47 9.30 -0.68
CA ARG A 90 4.05 8.58 0.52
C ARG A 90 4.99 8.89 1.67
N ILE A 91 4.40 9.07 2.86
CA ILE A 91 5.13 9.20 4.12
C ILE A 91 4.58 8.15 5.07
N THR A 92 5.49 7.41 5.68
CA THR A 92 5.18 6.46 6.75
C THR A 92 6.01 6.81 7.97
N GLY A 93 5.34 7.09 9.08
CA GLY A 93 5.97 7.27 10.39
C GLY A 93 5.60 6.14 11.33
N TYR A 94 6.49 5.78 12.25
CA TYR A 94 6.14 4.83 13.30
C TYR A 94 6.80 5.14 14.64
N LEU A 95 6.14 4.69 15.70
CA LEU A 95 6.64 4.68 17.07
C LEU A 95 6.46 3.27 17.64
N GLY A 96 7.53 2.70 18.17
CA GLY A 96 7.57 1.38 18.76
C GLY A 96 7.90 1.40 20.25
N LEU A 97 7.27 0.47 20.98
CA LEU A 97 7.61 0.12 22.35
C LEU A 97 7.68 -1.41 22.47
N LYS A 98 8.88 -1.92 22.72
CA LYS A 98 9.23 -3.33 22.78
C LYS A 98 8.82 -4.05 21.48
N LYS A 99 7.72 -4.80 21.53
CA LYS A 99 7.21 -5.59 20.41
C LYS A 99 6.05 -4.91 19.68
N THR A 100 5.54 -3.81 20.21
CA THR A 100 4.36 -3.14 19.67
C THR A 100 4.78 -1.90 18.90
N TYR A 101 4.14 -1.65 17.75
CA TYR A 101 4.40 -0.49 16.90
C TYR A 101 3.08 0.16 16.52
N LEU A 102 3.01 1.48 16.64
CA LEU A 102 2.01 2.29 15.98
C LEU A 102 2.65 2.83 14.69
N ARG A 103 2.04 2.52 13.55
CA ARG A 103 2.48 2.98 12.22
C ARG A 103 1.37 3.79 11.58
N VAL A 104 1.73 4.96 11.05
CA VAL A 104 0.83 5.83 10.29
C VAL A 104 1.44 6.03 8.91
N GLN A 105 0.68 5.73 7.88
CA GLN A 105 1.06 5.89 6.48
C GLN A 105 0.03 6.77 5.79
N THR A 106 0.50 7.77 5.06
CA THR A 106 -0.32 8.60 4.18
C THR A 106 0.36 8.68 2.83
N GLY A 107 -0.40 8.47 1.75
CA GLY A 107 0.13 8.62 0.41
C GLY A 107 -0.91 9.11 -0.59
N ARG A 108 -0.47 9.29 -1.83
CA ARG A 108 -1.30 9.80 -2.92
C ARG A 108 -1.41 8.77 -4.05
N LEU A 109 -2.57 8.75 -4.69
CA LEU A 109 -2.86 8.06 -5.94
C LEU A 109 -3.24 9.14 -6.95
N ARG A 110 -2.44 9.28 -8.00
CA ARG A 110 -2.57 10.36 -8.98
C ARG A 110 -2.42 9.84 -10.39
N GLY A 111 -3.17 10.44 -11.30
CA GLY A 111 -3.16 10.06 -12.70
C GLY A 111 -4.42 10.48 -13.43
N VAL A 112 -4.71 9.77 -14.51
CA VAL A 112 -5.88 9.98 -15.35
C VAL A 112 -6.67 8.68 -15.45
N ALA A 113 -7.95 8.76 -15.11
CA ALA A 113 -8.92 7.70 -15.37
C ALA A 113 -9.57 7.94 -16.73
N SER A 114 -9.60 6.90 -17.57
CA SER A 114 -10.26 6.89 -18.87
C SER A 114 -11.35 5.83 -18.89
N TRP A 115 -12.53 6.20 -19.38
CA TRP A 115 -13.74 5.39 -19.41
C TRP A 115 -14.26 5.28 -20.84
N ASP A 116 -14.42 4.07 -21.36
CA ASP A 116 -14.94 3.83 -22.72
C ASP A 116 -16.38 3.30 -22.76
N GLY A 117 -17.02 3.14 -21.59
CA GLY A 117 -18.41 2.70 -21.47
C GLY A 117 -19.44 3.81 -21.67
N ALA A 118 -20.71 3.50 -21.39
CA ALA A 118 -21.78 4.50 -21.47
C ALA A 118 -21.60 5.60 -20.42
N LEU A 119 -21.90 6.85 -20.78
CA LEU A 119 -21.82 8.00 -19.89
C LEU A 119 -23.21 8.47 -19.44
N GLY A 120 -23.37 8.70 -18.14
CA GLY A 120 -24.52 9.42 -17.62
C GLY A 120 -24.47 10.92 -17.97
N THR A 121 -25.58 11.62 -17.77
CA THR A 121 -25.64 13.07 -18.00
C THR A 121 -24.62 13.81 -17.15
N GLY A 122 -23.73 14.57 -17.78
CA GLY A 122 -22.72 15.37 -17.08
C GLY A 122 -21.43 14.64 -16.68
N GLN A 123 -21.33 13.33 -16.95
CA GLN A 123 -20.08 12.60 -16.79
C GLN A 123 -19.15 12.83 -18.00
N THR A 124 -17.84 12.78 -17.75
CA THR A 124 -16.81 12.79 -18.78
C THR A 124 -16.17 11.42 -18.91
N ASP A 125 -15.68 11.11 -20.11
CA ASP A 125 -14.91 9.89 -20.39
C ASP A 125 -13.52 9.93 -19.75
N THR A 126 -13.01 11.11 -19.42
CA THR A 126 -11.68 11.30 -18.85
C THR A 126 -11.75 12.15 -17.60
N VAL A 127 -11.10 11.71 -16.52
CA VAL A 127 -11.01 12.45 -15.25
C VAL A 127 -9.59 12.33 -14.68
N ALA A 128 -8.94 13.47 -14.47
CA ALA A 128 -7.72 13.51 -13.68
C ALA A 128 -8.08 13.30 -12.19
N PHE A 129 -7.34 12.45 -11.50
CA PHE A 129 -7.56 12.17 -10.09
C PHE A 129 -6.31 12.44 -9.28
N ASP A 130 -6.51 12.94 -8.06
CA ASP A 130 -5.44 13.17 -7.08
C ASP A 130 -5.99 12.89 -5.68
N ASN A 131 -5.93 11.62 -5.32
CA ASN A 131 -6.59 11.10 -4.14
C ASN A 131 -5.57 10.74 -3.06
N THR A 132 -5.95 10.94 -1.81
CA THR A 132 -5.16 10.52 -0.64
C THR A 132 -5.66 9.19 -0.12
N PHE A 133 -4.73 8.32 0.26
CA PHE A 133 -5.00 7.13 1.06
C PHE A 133 -4.24 7.19 2.39
N ASN A 134 -4.79 6.51 3.40
CA ASN A 134 -4.19 6.43 4.72
C ASN A 134 -4.28 5.01 5.26
N HIS A 135 -3.23 4.61 6.00
CA HIS A 135 -3.27 3.47 6.89
C HIS A 135 -2.84 3.89 8.30
N VAL A 136 -3.52 3.36 9.30
CA VAL A 136 -3.14 3.49 10.71
C VAL A 136 -3.12 2.09 11.30
N ASP A 137 -1.95 1.61 11.68
CA ASP A 137 -1.74 0.22 12.07
C ASP A 137 -1.16 0.13 13.49
N LEU A 138 -1.74 -0.74 14.30
CA LEU A 138 -1.17 -1.23 15.54
C LEU A 138 -0.63 -2.64 15.31
N LEU A 139 0.68 -2.76 15.27
CA LEU A 139 1.40 -4.00 14.97
C LEU A 139 2.01 -4.59 16.24
N TYR A 140 2.09 -5.91 16.30
CA TYR A 140 2.80 -6.67 17.32
C TYR A 140 3.73 -7.69 16.68
N TRP A 141 5.02 -7.60 17.01
CA TRP A 141 6.06 -8.50 16.53
C TRP A 141 6.12 -9.77 17.37
N LEU A 142 5.97 -10.90 16.69
CA LEU A 142 6.26 -12.22 17.18
C LEU A 142 7.68 -12.62 16.75
N GLN A 143 8.51 -12.90 17.74
CA GLN A 143 9.80 -13.54 17.54
C GLN A 143 9.86 -14.85 18.34
N PRO A 144 9.18 -15.91 17.88
CA PRO A 144 9.21 -17.21 18.54
C PRO A 144 10.62 -17.78 18.50
N LYS A 145 11.09 -18.35 19.62
CA LYS A 145 12.45 -18.91 19.76
C LYS A 145 12.83 -19.96 18.70
N LYS A 146 11.83 -20.56 18.03
CA LYS A 146 12.01 -21.62 17.02
C LYS A 146 11.80 -21.15 15.57
N MET A 147 11.30 -19.93 15.34
CA MET A 147 11.13 -19.41 13.98
C MET A 147 12.36 -18.62 13.57
N ARG A 148 12.79 -18.80 12.31
CA ARG A 148 13.94 -18.10 11.74
C ARG A 148 13.63 -16.63 11.47
N THR A 149 12.39 -16.35 11.05
CA THR A 149 11.96 -15.03 10.59
C THR A 149 10.97 -14.42 11.60
N PRO A 150 11.21 -13.18 12.07
CA PRO A 150 10.21 -12.44 12.83
C PRO A 150 8.95 -12.22 12.00
N LEU A 151 7.80 -12.48 12.61
CA LEU A 151 6.49 -12.22 12.03
C LEU A 151 5.88 -11.03 12.77
N TYR A 152 4.99 -10.29 12.13
CA TYR A 152 4.09 -9.38 12.83
C TYR A 152 2.64 -9.68 12.47
N PHE A 153 1.76 -9.39 13.41
CA PHE A 153 0.33 -9.28 13.17
C PHE A 153 -0.16 -7.94 13.69
N GLY A 154 -1.27 -7.45 13.17
CA GLY A 154 -1.78 -6.17 13.60
C GLY A 154 -3.26 -5.97 13.36
N LEU A 155 -3.76 -4.90 13.94
CA LEU A 155 -5.05 -4.31 13.64
C LEU A 155 -4.78 -2.99 12.93
N GLY A 156 -5.55 -2.69 11.90
CA GLY A 156 -5.39 -1.45 11.16
C GLY A 156 -6.69 -0.81 10.74
N TYR A 157 -6.54 0.40 10.25
CA TYR A 157 -7.58 1.16 9.59
C TYR A 157 -7.03 1.64 8.25
N THR A 158 -7.79 1.40 7.19
CA THR A 158 -7.48 1.88 5.84
C THR A 158 -8.57 2.83 5.36
N SER A 159 -8.17 3.97 4.81
CA SER A 159 -9.08 4.85 4.05
C SER A 159 -8.47 5.14 2.69
N LEU A 160 -9.26 5.04 1.62
CA LEU A 160 -8.81 5.35 0.28
C LEU A 160 -9.91 6.01 -0.53
N LYS A 161 -9.48 6.72 -1.57
CA LYS A 161 -10.35 7.22 -2.64
C LYS A 161 -9.66 6.93 -3.96
N MET A 162 -10.41 6.52 -4.96
CA MET A 162 -9.90 6.34 -6.31
C MET A 162 -11.08 6.20 -7.27
N PRO A 163 -10.90 6.55 -8.55
CA PRO A 163 -11.89 6.23 -9.58
C PRO A 163 -12.07 4.70 -9.69
N VAL A 164 -13.30 4.24 -9.86
CA VAL A 164 -13.63 2.82 -9.99
C VAL A 164 -14.67 2.58 -11.07
N GLU A 165 -14.62 1.38 -11.63
CA GLU A 165 -15.72 0.82 -12.41
C GLU A 165 -16.76 0.25 -11.43
N MET A 166 -18.02 0.56 -11.71
CA MET A 166 -19.14 0.02 -10.97
C MET A 166 -20.03 -0.79 -11.89
N GLN A 167 -19.95 -2.10 -11.70
CA GLN A 167 -20.88 -3.03 -12.31
C GLN A 167 -22.27 -2.78 -11.71
N THR A 168 -23.29 -2.84 -12.56
CA THR A 168 -24.68 -2.67 -12.12
C THR A 168 -25.48 -3.95 -12.32
N MET A 169 -26.52 -4.12 -11.50
CA MET A 169 -27.39 -5.30 -11.56
C MET A 169 -28.84 -4.86 -11.60
N THR A 170 -29.65 -5.46 -12.47
CA THR A 170 -31.10 -5.23 -12.49
C THR A 170 -31.82 -6.56 -12.32
N THR A 171 -33.09 -6.54 -11.92
CA THR A 171 -33.90 -7.76 -11.82
C THR A 171 -35.28 -7.55 -12.40
N PRO A 172 -35.88 -8.55 -13.08
CA PRO A 172 -37.28 -8.51 -13.47
C PRO A 172 -38.24 -8.82 -12.30
N GLY A 173 -37.72 -9.23 -11.13
CA GLY A 173 -38.58 -9.57 -9.98
C GLY A 173 -37.87 -9.58 -8.64
N LYS A 174 -36.91 -10.48 -8.45
CA LYS A 174 -36.22 -10.74 -7.17
C LYS A 174 -34.71 -10.94 -7.33
N LYS A 175 -33.97 -10.92 -6.23
CA LYS A 175 -32.50 -11.00 -6.17
C LYS A 175 -31.92 -12.22 -6.91
N GLU A 176 -32.61 -13.36 -6.89
CA GLU A 176 -32.19 -14.59 -7.58
C GLU A 176 -32.21 -14.50 -9.12
N ASN A 177 -32.92 -13.52 -9.70
CA ASN A 177 -33.04 -13.31 -11.14
C ASN A 177 -32.24 -12.10 -11.62
N GLN A 178 -31.19 -11.72 -10.88
CA GLN A 178 -30.35 -10.59 -11.26
C GLN A 178 -29.61 -10.86 -12.57
N VAL A 179 -29.57 -9.82 -13.40
CA VAL A 179 -28.78 -9.77 -14.62
C VAL A 179 -27.92 -8.51 -14.59
N LEU A 180 -26.76 -8.56 -15.26
CA LEU A 180 -25.91 -7.39 -15.41
C LEU A 180 -26.66 -6.28 -16.14
N GLY A 181 -26.58 -5.08 -15.60
CA GLY A 181 -27.06 -3.85 -16.22
C GLY A 181 -25.97 -3.17 -17.03
N THR A 182 -26.18 -1.89 -17.34
CA THR A 182 -25.14 -1.04 -17.93
C THR A 182 -24.18 -0.58 -16.83
N PRO A 183 -22.88 -0.91 -16.92
CA PRO A 183 -21.89 -0.49 -15.92
C PRO A 183 -21.71 1.02 -15.98
N VAL A 184 -21.23 1.60 -14.87
CA VAL A 184 -21.01 3.04 -14.76
C VAL A 184 -19.67 3.36 -14.12
N PHE A 185 -19.19 4.57 -14.38
CA PHE A 185 -17.96 5.11 -13.82
C PHE A 185 -18.24 5.91 -12.54
N ASP A 186 -17.45 5.67 -11.48
CA ASP A 186 -17.46 6.48 -10.27
C ASP A 186 -16.07 7.12 -10.01
N PRO A 187 -15.88 8.42 -10.31
CA PRO A 187 -14.63 9.11 -10.04
C PRO A 187 -14.39 9.41 -8.55
N ASP A 188 -15.44 9.36 -7.72
CA ASP A 188 -15.45 9.87 -6.33
C ASP A 188 -15.60 8.76 -5.29
N PHE A 189 -15.40 7.50 -5.68
CA PHE A 189 -15.50 6.35 -4.81
C PHE A 189 -14.59 6.46 -3.57
N GLN A 190 -15.10 6.01 -2.43
CA GLN A 190 -14.38 6.05 -1.15
C GLN A 190 -14.52 4.73 -0.41
N GLY A 191 -13.41 4.21 0.11
CA GLY A 191 -13.38 3.02 0.96
C GLY A 191 -12.87 3.33 2.36
N ARG A 192 -13.45 2.70 3.38
CA ARG A 192 -12.99 2.75 4.78
C ARG A 192 -13.09 1.36 5.39
N PHE A 193 -11.98 0.81 5.84
CA PHE A 193 -11.87 -0.57 6.28
C PHE A 193 -11.15 -0.69 7.60
N TYR A 194 -11.58 -1.66 8.41
CA TYR A 194 -10.85 -2.12 9.59
C TYR A 194 -10.21 -3.45 9.22
N ASP A 195 -8.90 -3.53 9.42
CA ASP A 195 -8.09 -4.58 8.83
C ASP A 195 -7.40 -5.43 9.89
N LEU A 196 -7.24 -6.70 9.56
CA LEU A 196 -6.23 -7.58 10.14
C LEU A 196 -5.01 -7.56 9.24
N LEU A 197 -3.83 -7.43 9.86
CA LEU A 197 -2.56 -7.41 9.17
C LEU A 197 -1.73 -8.60 9.58
N PHE A 198 -0.98 -9.15 8.63
CA PHE A 198 0.04 -10.14 8.85
C PHE A 198 1.21 -9.87 7.92
N GLY A 199 2.44 -10.09 8.39
CA GLY A 199 3.57 -9.99 7.49
C GLY A 199 4.90 -10.36 8.11
N PHE A 200 5.92 -10.32 7.28
CA PHE A 200 7.31 -10.49 7.67
C PHE A 200 8.23 -9.87 6.62
N ASP A 201 9.45 -9.50 7.03
CA ASP A 201 10.47 -9.01 6.10
C ASP A 201 11.82 -9.62 6.52
N THR A 202 12.30 -10.62 5.79
CA THR A 202 13.61 -11.23 6.09
C THR A 202 14.78 -10.29 5.80
N PHE A 203 14.61 -9.34 4.86
CA PHE A 203 15.64 -8.37 4.50
C PHE A 203 15.88 -7.39 5.65
N ALA A 204 14.83 -6.67 6.07
CA ALA A 204 14.91 -5.71 7.16
C ALA A 204 15.19 -6.40 8.50
N SER A 205 14.61 -7.58 8.74
CA SER A 205 14.85 -8.35 9.98
C SER A 205 16.30 -8.77 10.14
N SER A 206 16.98 -9.12 9.04
CA SER A 206 18.42 -9.45 9.06
C SER A 206 19.27 -8.28 9.56
N MET A 207 18.78 -7.04 9.41
CA MET A 207 19.46 -5.80 9.78
C MET A 207 19.04 -5.28 11.15
N LEU A 208 17.78 -5.44 11.56
CA LEU A 208 17.25 -4.90 12.81
C LEU A 208 17.41 -5.83 14.01
N TYR A 209 17.44 -7.16 13.82
CA TYR A 209 17.44 -8.12 14.92
C TYR A 209 18.65 -9.07 14.90
N GLU A 210 19.76 -8.64 15.52
CA GLU A 210 21.00 -9.44 15.65
C GLU A 210 20.84 -10.74 16.44
N ASP A 211 19.79 -10.86 17.25
CA ASP A 211 19.52 -12.04 18.09
C ASP A 211 18.52 -13.04 17.49
N SER A 212 17.98 -12.74 16.31
CA SER A 212 17.16 -13.70 15.56
C SER A 212 17.98 -14.93 15.18
N MET A 213 17.33 -16.10 15.03
CA MET A 213 18.03 -17.32 14.59
C MET A 213 18.77 -17.11 13.27
N GLU A 214 18.28 -16.22 12.41
CA GLU A 214 18.89 -15.80 11.15
C GLU A 214 20.17 -14.96 11.35
N ALA A 215 20.16 -14.04 12.32
CA ALA A 215 21.36 -13.30 12.67
C ALA A 215 22.41 -14.15 13.44
N LYS A 216 21.96 -15.19 14.17
CA LYS A 216 22.84 -16.21 14.77
C LYS A 216 23.38 -17.20 13.74
N MET A 217 22.62 -17.50 12.69
CA MET A 217 23.07 -18.24 11.52
C MET A 217 23.78 -17.32 10.53
N LYS A 218 24.94 -16.74 10.90
CA LYS A 218 25.94 -16.12 10.01
C LYS A 218 25.49 -15.85 8.54
N VAL A 219 24.48 -15.02 8.27
CA VAL A 219 24.21 -14.59 6.88
C VAL A 219 25.18 -13.45 6.56
N LYS A 220 26.47 -13.81 6.50
CA LYS A 220 27.50 -13.02 5.82
C LYS A 220 27.54 -13.55 4.39
N GLY A 221 27.38 -12.67 3.42
CA GLY A 221 27.37 -13.03 2.01
C GLY A 221 25.97 -13.09 1.43
N PHE A 222 25.82 -13.90 0.39
CA PHE A 222 24.61 -13.96 -0.44
C PHE A 222 23.51 -14.81 0.20
N GLY A 223 22.26 -14.40 -0.02
CA GLY A 223 21.06 -15.10 0.41
C GLY A 223 19.84 -14.71 -0.42
N ILE A 224 18.70 -15.30 -0.09
CA ILE A 224 17.40 -14.93 -0.66
C ILE A 224 16.68 -14.08 0.38
N PHE A 225 16.02 -13.01 -0.07
CA PHE A 225 15.09 -12.28 0.77
C PHE A 225 13.66 -12.50 0.32
N PHE A 226 12.75 -12.41 1.28
CA PHE A 226 11.32 -12.42 1.09
C PHE A 226 10.70 -11.46 2.10
N ALA A 227 9.82 -10.60 1.63
CA ALA A 227 8.99 -9.77 2.47
C ALA A 227 7.55 -9.85 2.01
N THR A 228 6.62 -9.94 2.95
CA THR A 228 5.19 -9.84 2.70
C THR A 228 4.54 -8.93 3.73
N GLU A 229 3.54 -8.19 3.28
CA GLU A 229 2.56 -7.50 4.09
C GLU A 229 1.19 -7.80 3.49
N ASP A 230 0.39 -8.56 4.22
CA ASP A 230 -0.96 -8.94 3.87
C ASP A 230 -1.93 -8.21 4.81
N ARG A 231 -2.96 -7.61 4.21
CA ARG A 231 -4.02 -6.86 4.88
C ARG A 231 -5.36 -7.38 4.37
N ALA A 232 -6.21 -7.79 5.29
CA ALA A 232 -7.58 -8.18 4.97
C ALA A 232 -8.53 -7.54 5.97
N GLY A 233 -9.58 -6.89 5.46
CA GLY A 233 -10.46 -6.08 6.28
C GLY A 233 -11.90 -6.09 5.83
N LEU A 234 -12.74 -5.56 6.71
CA LEU A 234 -14.15 -5.35 6.49
C LEU A 234 -14.47 -3.89 6.77
N GLY A 235 -15.41 -3.35 6.02
CA GLY A 235 -15.78 -1.97 6.20
C GLY A 235 -16.86 -1.54 5.25
N GLN A 236 -16.79 -0.27 4.89
CA GLN A 236 -17.82 0.37 4.11
C GLN A 236 -17.18 1.14 2.97
N ILE A 237 -17.80 1.01 1.81
CA ILE A 237 -17.54 1.87 0.67
C ILE A 237 -18.68 2.86 0.48
N ARG A 238 -18.40 3.94 -0.24
CA ARG A 238 -19.38 4.94 -0.62
C ARG A 238 -19.26 5.28 -2.09
N VAL A 239 -20.38 5.26 -2.78
CA VAL A 239 -20.51 5.62 -4.18
C VAL A 239 -20.77 7.13 -4.32
N GLY A 240 -20.15 7.75 -5.31
CA GLY A 240 -20.34 9.15 -5.67
C GLY A 240 -21.75 9.46 -6.16
N LYS A 241 -22.24 10.68 -5.93
CA LYS A 241 -23.60 11.07 -6.31
C LYS A 241 -23.82 11.03 -7.83
N ASP A 242 -22.80 11.42 -8.59
CA ASP A 242 -22.88 11.46 -10.04
C ASP A 242 -22.92 10.05 -10.63
N ALA A 243 -22.17 9.11 -10.03
CA ALA A 243 -22.24 7.69 -10.38
C ALA A 243 -23.60 7.07 -10.05
N LEU A 244 -24.23 7.45 -8.92
CA LEU A 244 -25.59 7.01 -8.59
C LEU A 244 -26.64 7.53 -9.58
N ALA A 245 -26.52 8.80 -9.98
CA ALA A 245 -27.38 9.41 -10.99
C ALA A 245 -27.20 8.71 -12.35
N ALA A 246 -25.96 8.46 -12.76
CA ALA A 246 -25.63 7.71 -13.98
C ALA A 246 -26.18 6.27 -13.92
N ALA A 247 -26.00 5.56 -12.81
CA ALA A 247 -26.53 4.21 -12.61
C ALA A 247 -28.05 4.18 -12.78
N SER A 248 -28.75 5.15 -12.20
CA SER A 248 -30.20 5.29 -12.36
C SER A 248 -30.59 5.53 -13.81
N GLN A 249 -30.01 6.55 -14.44
CA GLN A 249 -30.34 6.97 -15.80
C GLN A 249 -30.09 5.86 -16.82
N LEU A 250 -28.89 5.26 -16.79
CA LEU A 250 -28.45 4.27 -17.77
C LEU A 250 -29.18 2.93 -17.61
N ASN A 251 -29.75 2.66 -16.42
CA ASN A 251 -30.49 1.44 -16.14
C ASN A 251 -32.01 1.66 -16.04
N GLY A 252 -32.55 2.60 -16.83
CA GLY A 252 -34.00 2.77 -17.00
C GLY A 252 -34.69 3.58 -15.90
N ASN A 253 -33.98 4.57 -15.35
CA ASN A 253 -34.44 5.44 -14.24
C ASN A 253 -34.82 4.65 -12.96
N ARG A 254 -34.15 3.51 -12.75
CA ARG A 254 -34.28 2.69 -11.53
C ARG A 254 -33.57 3.36 -10.36
N GLN A 255 -34.05 3.14 -9.15
CA GLN A 255 -33.46 3.71 -7.94
C GLN A 255 -32.25 2.89 -7.49
N PRO A 256 -31.07 3.49 -7.27
CA PRO A 256 -29.95 2.79 -6.69
C PRO A 256 -30.29 2.24 -5.30
N VAL A 257 -29.86 1.01 -4.99
CA VAL A 257 -30.20 0.34 -3.73
C VAL A 257 -29.68 1.05 -2.47
N ASP A 258 -28.43 1.53 -2.50
CA ASP A 258 -27.80 2.24 -1.39
C ASP A 258 -26.59 3.05 -1.91
N ASP A 259 -26.25 4.18 -1.29
CA ASP A 259 -24.99 4.90 -1.55
C ASP A 259 -23.81 4.30 -0.78
N LYS A 260 -24.09 3.39 0.17
CA LYS A 260 -23.12 2.80 1.08
C LYS A 260 -23.24 1.29 1.09
N LEU A 261 -22.13 0.61 0.86
CA LEU A 261 -22.12 -0.86 0.78
C LEU A 261 -21.13 -1.42 1.80
N PHE A 262 -21.53 -2.52 2.43
CA PHE A 262 -20.62 -3.31 3.25
C PHE A 262 -19.70 -4.13 2.35
N SER A 263 -18.40 -3.98 2.56
CA SER A 263 -17.39 -4.47 1.62
C SER A 263 -16.17 -5.04 2.34
N GLY A 264 -15.49 -5.94 1.66
CA GLY A 264 -14.19 -6.47 2.02
C GLY A 264 -13.07 -5.70 1.35
N TRP A 265 -11.94 -5.60 2.03
CA TRP A 265 -10.69 -5.08 1.50
C TRP A 265 -9.62 -6.16 1.58
N ILE A 266 -8.88 -6.35 0.51
CA ILE A 266 -7.70 -7.21 0.48
C ILE A 266 -6.59 -6.40 -0.15
N GLU A 267 -5.46 -6.32 0.54
CA GLU A 267 -4.23 -5.75 0.03
C GLU A 267 -3.09 -6.69 0.39
N TYR A 268 -2.20 -6.91 -0.56
CA TYR A 268 -1.01 -7.72 -0.36
C TYR A 268 0.16 -7.07 -1.06
N ASN A 269 1.31 -7.07 -0.40
CA ASN A 269 2.56 -6.56 -0.92
C ASN A 269 3.64 -7.60 -0.66
N VAL A 270 4.18 -8.16 -1.74
CA VAL A 270 5.21 -9.20 -1.71
C VAL A 270 6.44 -8.71 -2.44
N SER A 271 7.60 -8.87 -1.84
CA SER A 271 8.88 -8.70 -2.52
C SER A 271 9.79 -9.90 -2.29
N MET A 272 10.48 -10.32 -3.33
CA MET A 272 11.46 -11.41 -3.25
C MET A 272 12.66 -11.15 -4.13
N GLY A 273 13.81 -11.69 -3.75
CA GLY A 273 15.01 -11.54 -4.55
C GLY A 273 16.26 -12.05 -3.88
N LEU A 274 17.40 -11.61 -4.39
CA LEU A 274 18.71 -11.92 -3.85
C LEU A 274 19.17 -10.79 -2.95
N SER A 275 19.83 -11.15 -1.86
CA SER A 275 20.47 -10.22 -0.94
C SER A 275 21.93 -10.56 -0.74
N TRP A 276 22.73 -9.56 -0.40
CA TRP A 276 24.07 -9.71 0.13
C TRP A 276 24.17 -8.91 1.41
N THR A 277 24.71 -9.51 2.46
CA THR A 277 24.91 -8.81 3.74
C THR A 277 26.35 -8.93 4.22
N GLY A 278 26.96 -7.80 4.56
CA GLY A 278 28.35 -7.71 4.99
C GLY A 278 28.55 -6.76 6.17
N ARG A 279 29.79 -6.75 6.70
CA ARG A 279 30.21 -5.78 7.72
C ARG A 279 30.92 -4.61 7.05
N LEU A 280 30.63 -3.40 7.53
CA LEU A 280 31.31 -2.16 7.13
C LEU A 280 31.87 -1.50 8.40
N GLY A 281 33.09 -1.87 8.78
CA GLY A 281 33.68 -1.47 10.06
C GLY A 281 32.88 -2.02 11.26
N GLN A 282 32.40 -1.12 12.12
CA GLN A 282 31.50 -1.47 13.23
C GLN A 282 30.04 -1.60 12.82
N GLY A 283 29.69 -1.17 11.59
CA GLY A 283 28.33 -1.25 11.07
C GLY A 283 28.09 -2.49 10.19
N ARG A 284 26.85 -2.59 9.71
CA ARG A 284 26.39 -3.63 8.79
C ARG A 284 25.77 -2.99 7.56
N LEU A 285 26.01 -3.59 6.40
CA LEU A 285 25.42 -3.21 5.12
C LEU A 285 24.70 -4.42 4.53
N SER A 286 23.47 -4.23 4.07
CA SER A 286 22.75 -5.20 3.26
C SER A 286 22.35 -4.57 1.95
N LEU A 287 22.52 -5.31 0.85
CA LEU A 287 22.15 -4.93 -0.50
C LEU A 287 21.21 -6.00 -1.05
N GLY A 288 20.20 -5.61 -1.80
CA GLY A 288 19.21 -6.51 -2.36
C GLY A 288 18.77 -6.08 -3.74
N ALA A 289 18.49 -7.07 -4.59
CA ALA A 289 17.87 -6.88 -5.89
C ALA A 289 16.82 -7.96 -6.09
N GLY A 290 15.65 -7.58 -6.58
CA GLY A 290 14.52 -8.50 -6.67
C GLY A 290 13.35 -7.92 -7.45
N TYR A 291 12.17 -8.42 -7.13
CA TYR A 291 10.91 -8.01 -7.71
C TYR A 291 9.90 -7.75 -6.61
N GLU A 292 9.12 -6.68 -6.76
CA GLU A 292 8.02 -6.32 -5.88
C GLU A 292 6.71 -6.47 -6.65
N PHE A 293 5.69 -6.97 -5.97
CA PHE A 293 4.32 -7.05 -6.43
C PHE A 293 3.41 -6.54 -5.31
N MET A 294 2.52 -5.63 -5.63
CA MET A 294 1.44 -5.17 -4.76
C MET A 294 0.12 -5.32 -5.51
N GLY A 295 -0.87 -5.87 -4.84
CA GLY A 295 -2.23 -5.96 -5.32
C GLY A 295 -3.19 -5.50 -4.23
N ALA A 296 -4.25 -4.80 -4.62
CA ALA A 296 -5.30 -4.41 -3.73
C ALA A 296 -6.66 -4.48 -4.43
N THR A 297 -7.68 -4.93 -3.70
CA THR A 297 -9.04 -5.00 -4.20
C THR A 297 -10.07 -4.72 -3.11
N ALA A 298 -11.12 -3.97 -3.46
CA ALA A 298 -12.32 -3.80 -2.65
C ALA A 298 -13.49 -4.53 -3.31
N VAL A 299 -14.18 -5.40 -2.56
CA VAL A 299 -15.31 -6.19 -3.06
C VAL A 299 -16.54 -5.98 -2.18
N SER A 300 -17.69 -5.72 -2.79
CA SER A 300 -18.95 -5.49 -2.08
C SER A 300 -19.67 -6.80 -1.77
N PHE A 301 -20.11 -6.99 -0.53
CA PHE A 301 -20.92 -8.15 -0.13
C PHE A 301 -22.44 -7.91 -0.25
N GLY A 302 -22.82 -6.68 -0.59
CA GLY A 302 -24.20 -6.23 -0.74
C GLY A 302 -24.45 -5.64 -2.12
N GLY A 303 -25.47 -4.79 -2.23
CA GLY A 303 -25.67 -3.96 -3.42
C GLY A 303 -26.50 -4.60 -4.54
N GLY A 304 -27.00 -5.82 -4.41
CA GLY A 304 -27.88 -6.38 -5.45
C GLY A 304 -29.31 -5.80 -5.44
N ALA A 305 -29.87 -5.47 -6.61
CA ALA A 305 -31.29 -5.09 -6.79
C ALA A 305 -32.26 -6.20 -6.33
N SER A 306 -33.19 -5.85 -5.45
CA SER A 306 -34.19 -6.77 -4.89
C SER A 306 -35.56 -6.64 -5.55
N SER A 307 -35.80 -5.54 -6.27
CA SER A 307 -37.06 -5.27 -6.97
C SER A 307 -36.82 -4.73 -8.40
N PRO A 308 -37.82 -4.77 -9.29
CA PRO A 308 -37.67 -4.28 -10.67
C PRO A 308 -37.45 -2.77 -10.81
N THR A 309 -37.73 -2.03 -9.74
CA THR A 309 -37.54 -0.58 -9.64
C THR A 309 -36.14 -0.21 -9.15
N GLU A 310 -35.32 -1.19 -8.78
CA GLU A 310 -33.98 -0.97 -8.21
C GLU A 310 -32.87 -1.27 -9.22
N VAL A 311 -31.78 -0.51 -9.10
CA VAL A 311 -30.49 -0.85 -9.70
C VAL A 311 -29.50 -1.18 -8.59
N GLY A 312 -28.93 -2.37 -8.68
CA GLY A 312 -27.89 -2.85 -7.82
C GLY A 312 -26.52 -2.31 -8.24
N LEU A 313 -25.64 -2.17 -7.28
CA LEU A 313 -24.33 -1.55 -7.39
C LEU A 313 -23.26 -2.52 -6.89
N ASP A 314 -22.22 -2.73 -7.68
CA ASP A 314 -21.03 -3.50 -7.31
C ASP A 314 -19.77 -2.76 -7.77
N PRO A 315 -19.41 -1.67 -7.07
CA PRO A 315 -18.17 -0.94 -7.32
C PRO A 315 -16.97 -1.78 -6.87
N ARG A 316 -15.93 -1.82 -7.71
CA ARG A 316 -14.71 -2.59 -7.46
C ARG A 316 -13.50 -1.69 -7.65
N ALA A 317 -12.82 -1.42 -6.54
CA ALA A 317 -11.51 -0.79 -6.60
C ALA A 317 -10.48 -1.89 -6.86
N GLU A 318 -9.75 -1.83 -7.97
CA GLU A 318 -8.66 -2.74 -8.27
C GLU A 318 -7.38 -1.96 -8.52
N LEU A 319 -6.30 -2.40 -7.90
CA LEU A 319 -4.99 -1.79 -8.06
C LEU A 319 -3.93 -2.88 -8.08
N MET A 320 -3.03 -2.79 -9.05
CA MET A 320 -1.85 -3.65 -9.12
C MET A 320 -0.63 -2.80 -9.42
N ARG A 321 0.46 -3.06 -8.72
CA ARG A 321 1.77 -2.47 -8.98
C ARG A 321 2.84 -3.54 -8.93
N TYR A 322 3.72 -3.57 -9.91
CA TYR A 322 4.81 -4.52 -9.91
C TYR A 322 6.07 -3.97 -10.58
N GLY A 323 7.20 -4.57 -10.25
CA GLY A 323 8.43 -4.34 -10.99
C GLY A 323 9.70 -4.61 -10.19
N PRO A 324 10.87 -4.39 -10.82
CA PRO A 324 12.14 -4.65 -10.18
C PRO A 324 12.39 -3.69 -9.02
N VAL A 325 12.96 -4.23 -7.94
CA VAL A 325 13.31 -3.47 -6.73
C VAL A 325 14.80 -3.64 -6.41
N LEU A 326 15.44 -2.53 -6.06
CA LEU A 326 16.76 -2.48 -5.44
C LEU A 326 16.60 -2.01 -4.00
N ARG A 327 17.27 -2.66 -3.05
CA ARG A 327 17.25 -2.29 -1.63
C ARG A 327 18.68 -2.16 -1.11
N ALA A 328 18.93 -1.19 -0.26
CA ALA A 328 20.16 -1.03 0.49
C ALA A 328 19.81 -0.61 1.92
N TYR A 329 20.40 -1.26 2.91
CA TYR A 329 20.20 -0.90 4.31
C TYR A 329 21.55 -0.84 5.01
N VAL A 330 21.72 0.16 5.86
CA VAL A 330 22.90 0.34 6.69
C VAL A 330 22.48 0.49 8.14
N ARG A 331 23.24 -0.10 9.05
CA ARG A 331 23.06 0.05 10.50
C ARG A 331 24.39 0.36 11.17
N TRP A 332 24.36 1.28 12.12
CA TRP A 332 25.45 1.66 13.01
C TRP A 332 25.00 1.73 14.47
#